data_AF-A0A2D9CCB5-F1
#
_entry.id   AF-A0A2D9CCB5-F1
#
_cell.length_a   1.000
_cell.length_b   1.000
_cell.length_c   1.000
_cell.angle_alpha   90.00
_cell.angle_beta   90.00
_cell.angle_gamma   90.00
#
_symmetry.space_group_name_H-M   'P 1'
#
loop_
_entity.id
_entity.type
_entity.pdbx_description
1 polymer ?
#
loop_
_entity_poly.entity_id
_entity_poly.type
_entity_poly.pdbx_seq_one_letter_code
_entity_poly.pdbx_strand_id
1 'polypeptide(L)'
;MAEILDESTNLESHTVGIYRTAATVKGGRRFSFGALVVVGDRRGKVGYGYAKSPEVPTAIEKAQKHARQSLIKIPMAGTTLPHEIEGTACASKVRLMPASPGTGVVAGGTVRAVMEIAGISDCLTKCTGSTSKLNTVKACLDGLSKLRTREQIAELRGVEITTSDIEERIERGSKFMPVVNENTVKMAAPVNTIGQDRGGRGGRGGGRGGRGGRGGGGGRGGDRGAPAPAAAPAAAAEAPAPTEGSADKPSSES
;
A
#
# COMPACT_ATOMS: atom_id res chain seq x y z
N MET A 1 -6.42 -21.14 -0.35
CA MET A 1 -6.09 -19.88 0.37
C MET A 1 -6.37 -20.14 1.83
N ALA A 2 -5.32 -20.34 2.63
CA ALA A 2 -5.48 -20.60 4.06
C ALA A 2 -5.45 -19.25 4.79
N GLU A 3 -6.62 -18.78 5.23
CA GLU A 3 -6.72 -17.83 6.32
C GLU A 3 -6.36 -18.59 7.60
N ILE A 4 -5.13 -18.41 8.08
CA ILE A 4 -4.75 -18.86 9.42
C ILE A 4 -5.07 -17.69 10.35
N LEU A 5 -6.28 -17.74 10.92
CA LEU A 5 -6.69 -16.95 12.08
C LEU A 5 -5.86 -17.42 13.29
N ASP A 6 -5.01 -16.55 13.82
CA ASP A 6 -4.47 -16.70 15.18
C ASP A 6 -5.55 -16.21 16.16
N GLU A 7 -6.30 -17.13 16.76
CA GLU A 7 -7.50 -16.84 17.57
C GLU A 7 -7.25 -15.98 18.82
N SER A 8 -6.00 -15.77 19.25
CA SER A 8 -5.68 -14.96 20.44
C SER A 8 -5.43 -13.48 20.14
N THR A 9 -5.24 -13.10 18.88
CA THR A 9 -5.04 -11.70 18.50
C THR A 9 -5.62 -11.51 17.10
N ASN A 10 -6.75 -10.81 16.99
CA ASN A 10 -7.43 -10.47 15.73
C ASN A 10 -6.50 -9.63 14.82
N LEU A 11 -5.53 -10.30 14.18
CA LEU A 11 -4.54 -9.72 13.30
C LEU A 11 -4.88 -10.13 11.88
N GLU A 12 -5.18 -9.13 11.07
CA GLU A 12 -5.35 -9.30 9.64
C GLU A 12 -4.00 -9.18 8.94
N SER A 13 -3.83 -9.88 7.81
CA SER A 13 -2.62 -9.80 7.00
C SER A 13 -2.95 -9.47 5.55
N HIS A 14 -2.17 -8.57 4.96
CA HIS A 14 -2.30 -8.17 3.56
C HIS A 14 -0.95 -8.30 2.83
N THR A 15 -0.96 -9.00 1.70
CA THR A 15 0.25 -9.20 0.89
C THR A 15 0.41 -8.06 -0.11
N VAL A 16 1.42 -7.21 0.08
CA VAL A 16 1.65 -6.00 -0.73
C VAL A 16 2.37 -6.31 -2.05
N GLY A 17 3.28 -7.28 -2.02
CA GLY A 17 4.08 -7.62 -3.18
C GLY A 17 4.84 -8.93 -3.04
N ILE A 18 4.96 -9.62 -4.17
CA ILE A 18 5.75 -10.84 -4.33
C ILE A 18 6.86 -10.53 -5.35
N TYR A 19 8.08 -10.90 -5.02
CA TYR A 19 9.27 -10.66 -5.83
C TYR A 19 9.89 -11.98 -6.25
N ARG A 20 10.04 -12.21 -7.55
CA ARG A 20 10.86 -13.34 -8.03
C ARG A 20 12.30 -12.86 -8.22
N THR A 21 13.21 -13.44 -7.45
CA THR A 21 14.65 -13.20 -7.58
C THR A 21 15.34 -14.45 -8.12
N ALA A 22 16.48 -14.28 -8.79
CA ALA A 22 17.21 -15.39 -9.41
C ALA A 22 18.71 -15.25 -9.17
N ALA A 23 19.35 -16.34 -8.75
CA ALA A 23 20.80 -16.45 -8.66
C ALA A 23 21.32 -17.32 -9.82
N THR A 24 22.26 -16.80 -10.60
CA THR A 24 22.88 -17.54 -11.71
C THR A 24 23.93 -18.50 -11.16
N VAL A 25 23.90 -19.75 -11.61
CA VAL A 25 24.84 -20.82 -11.25
C VAL A 25 25.34 -21.50 -12.52
N LYS A 26 26.41 -22.31 -12.42
CA LYS A 26 27.02 -23.01 -13.57
C LYS A 26 26.02 -23.82 -14.41
N GLY A 27 24.95 -24.33 -13.80
CA GLY A 27 23.89 -25.12 -14.46
C GLY A 27 22.57 -24.38 -14.73
N GLY A 28 22.50 -23.05 -14.62
CA GLY A 28 21.29 -22.28 -14.92
C GLY A 28 20.97 -21.19 -13.88
N ARG A 29 19.69 -21.03 -13.54
CA ARG A 29 19.23 -20.01 -12.57
C ARG A 29 18.44 -20.67 -11.44
N ARG A 30 18.84 -20.42 -10.20
CA ARG A 30 18.07 -20.79 -9.01
C ARG A 30 17.11 -19.68 -8.66
N PHE A 31 15.81 -19.94 -8.73
CA PHE A 31 14.78 -18.97 -8.37
C PHE A 31 14.49 -18.99 -6.88
N SER A 32 14.07 -17.85 -6.37
CA SER A 32 13.57 -17.70 -5.01
C SER A 32 12.56 -16.56 -4.97
N PHE A 33 11.53 -16.72 -4.17
CA PHE A 33 10.45 -15.77 -4.02
C PHE A 33 10.59 -15.00 -2.71
N GLY A 34 10.54 -13.68 -2.79
CA GLY A 34 10.39 -12.78 -1.66
C GLY A 34 8.93 -12.37 -1.52
N ALA A 35 8.43 -12.26 -0.29
CA ALA A 35 7.10 -11.74 0.00
C ALA A 35 7.22 -10.55 0.96
N LEU A 36 6.47 -9.49 0.69
CA LEU A 36 6.27 -8.34 1.58
C LEU A 36 4.82 -8.35 2.05
N VAL A 37 4.64 -8.51 3.36
CA VAL A 37 3.33 -8.61 4.01
C VAL A 37 3.22 -7.54 5.08
N VAL A 38 2.03 -6.95 5.21
CA VAL A 38 1.66 -6.02 6.28
C VAL A 38 0.64 -6.71 7.17
N VAL A 39 0.76 -6.57 8.48
CA VAL A 39 -0.10 -7.19 9.48
C VAL A 39 -0.56 -6.15 10.49
N GLY A 40 -1.81 -6.23 10.96
CA GLY A 40 -2.35 -5.28 11.93
C GLY A 40 -3.75 -5.63 12.39
N ASP A 41 -4.26 -4.91 13.39
CA ASP A 41 -5.53 -5.19 14.08
C ASP A 41 -6.68 -4.25 13.69
N ARG A 42 -6.49 -3.39 12.67
CA ARG A 42 -7.38 -2.27 12.32
C ARG A 42 -7.73 -1.36 13.49
N ARG A 43 -6.97 -1.40 14.59
CA ARG A 43 -7.20 -0.62 15.82
C ARG A 43 -5.94 0.15 16.23
N GLY A 44 -5.14 0.54 15.24
CA GLY A 44 -3.94 1.33 15.45
C GLY A 44 -2.69 0.52 15.74
N LYS A 45 -2.67 -0.81 15.53
CA LYS A 45 -1.42 -1.58 15.48
C LYS A 45 -1.14 -2.05 14.07
N VAL A 46 0.08 -1.83 13.60
CA VAL A 46 0.53 -2.31 12.28
C VAL A 46 2.00 -2.69 12.32
N GLY A 47 2.38 -3.66 11.51
CA GLY A 47 3.75 -4.12 11.32
C GLY A 47 3.93 -4.63 9.90
N TYR A 48 5.18 -4.86 9.50
CA TYR A 48 5.49 -5.37 8.16
C TYR A 48 6.57 -6.44 8.25
N GLY A 49 6.51 -7.40 7.34
CA GLY A 49 7.46 -8.48 7.28
C GLY A 49 7.92 -8.69 5.86
N TYR A 50 9.22 -8.95 5.71
CA TYR A 50 9.81 -9.38 4.46
C TYR A 50 10.51 -10.71 4.68
N ALA A 51 10.22 -11.70 3.84
CA ALA A 51 10.88 -12.99 3.89
C ALA A 51 11.11 -13.55 2.49
N LYS A 52 12.06 -14.48 2.39
CA LYS A 52 12.43 -15.14 1.15
C LYS A 52 12.40 -16.66 1.31
N SER A 53 11.89 -17.37 0.32
CA SER A 53 11.80 -18.83 0.30
C SER A 53 11.85 -19.36 -1.14
N PRO A 54 12.12 -20.67 -1.37
CA PRO A 54 12.04 -21.26 -2.70
C PRO A 54 10.62 -21.30 -3.29
N GLU A 55 9.61 -21.26 -2.44
CA GLU A 55 8.19 -21.29 -2.82
C GLU A 55 7.46 -20.03 -2.31
N VAL A 56 6.41 -19.62 -3.01
CA VAL A 56 5.60 -18.44 -2.66
C VAL A 56 4.84 -18.59 -1.32
N PRO A 57 4.07 -19.67 -1.06
CA PRO A 57 3.30 -19.78 0.18
C PRO A 57 4.21 -19.77 1.42
N THR A 58 5.31 -20.52 1.38
CA THR A 58 6.27 -20.56 2.48
C THR A 58 6.99 -19.22 2.70
N ALA A 59 7.15 -18.39 1.65
CA ALA A 59 7.64 -17.02 1.80
C ALA A 59 6.63 -16.11 2.51
N ILE A 60 5.34 -16.24 2.20
CA ILE A 60 4.26 -15.44 2.82
C ILE A 60 4.14 -15.79 4.31
N GLU A 61 4.14 -17.08 4.68
CA GLU A 61 4.07 -17.53 6.07
C GLU A 61 5.26 -17.00 6.90
N LYS A 62 6.47 -17.07 6.35
CA LYS A 62 7.66 -16.48 7.01
C LYS A 62 7.52 -14.97 7.16
N ALA A 63 7.03 -14.27 6.13
CA ALA A 63 6.83 -12.84 6.19
C ALA A 63 5.78 -12.45 7.24
N GLN A 64 4.68 -13.20 7.36
CA GLN A 64 3.67 -13.00 8.41
C GLN A 64 4.27 -13.16 9.81
N LYS A 65 5.09 -14.19 10.04
CA LYS A 65 5.78 -14.40 11.32
C LYS A 65 6.70 -13.23 11.67
N HIS A 66 7.47 -12.72 10.70
CA HIS A 66 8.29 -11.53 10.90
C HIS A 66 7.46 -10.26 11.17
N ALA A 67 6.35 -10.08 10.46
CA ALA A 67 5.50 -8.91 10.61
C ALA A 67 4.92 -8.81 12.04
N ARG A 68 4.50 -9.94 12.61
CA ARG A 68 3.96 -10.02 13.98
C ARG A 68 4.94 -9.58 15.06
N GLN A 69 6.24 -9.81 14.86
CA GLN A 69 7.29 -9.37 15.78
C GLN A 69 7.55 -7.86 15.70
N SER A 70 7.17 -7.22 14.58
CA SER A 70 7.44 -5.81 14.27
C SER A 70 6.22 -4.88 14.45
N LEU A 71 5.25 -5.27 15.28
CA LEU A 71 4.04 -4.48 15.49
C LEU A 71 4.35 -3.18 16.24
N ILE A 72 3.91 -2.06 15.67
CA ILE A 72 4.03 -0.72 16.23
C ILE A 72 2.63 -0.19 16.52
N LYS A 73 2.45 0.48 17.66
CA LYS A 73 1.23 1.21 17.99
C LYS A 73 1.29 2.62 17.39
N ILE A 74 0.27 2.96 16.62
CA ILE A 74 0.10 4.25 15.97
C ILE A 74 -0.87 5.10 16.80
N PRO A 75 -0.52 6.33 17.15
CA PRO A 75 -1.45 7.27 17.74
C PRO A 75 -2.45 7.75 16.66
N MET A 76 -3.73 7.53 16.91
CA MET A 76 -4.83 7.92 16.02
C MET A 76 -5.73 8.94 16.73
N ALA A 77 -6.32 9.86 15.96
CA ALA A 77 -7.32 10.81 16.43
C ALA A 77 -8.65 10.47 15.75
N GLY A 78 -9.48 9.65 16.42
CA GLY A 78 -10.69 9.10 15.83
C GLY A 78 -10.37 8.19 14.64
N THR A 79 -10.80 8.59 13.43
CA THR A 79 -10.58 7.84 12.18
C THR A 79 -9.38 8.34 11.36
N THR A 80 -8.70 9.40 11.80
CA THR A 80 -7.62 10.08 11.06
C THR A 80 -6.34 10.26 11.89
N LEU A 81 -5.35 10.94 11.31
CA LEU A 81 -4.05 11.21 11.92
C LEU A 81 -4.09 12.46 12.84
N PRO A 82 -3.27 12.52 13.92
CA PRO A 82 -3.24 13.68 14.81
C PRO A 82 -2.64 14.96 14.21
N HIS A 83 -1.74 14.84 13.24
CA HIS A 83 -1.12 15.96 12.52
C HIS A 83 -0.47 15.49 11.22
N GLU A 84 -0.09 16.44 10.38
CA GLU A 84 0.62 16.16 9.14
C GLU A 84 2.08 15.79 9.42
N ILE A 85 2.58 14.73 8.79
CA ILE A 85 3.96 14.26 8.94
C ILE A 85 4.54 13.81 7.59
N GLU A 86 5.84 13.97 7.42
CA GLU A 86 6.58 13.35 6.32
C GLU A 86 7.48 12.23 6.86
N GLY A 87 7.26 11.02 6.37
CA GLY A 87 8.08 9.85 6.66
C GLY A 87 9.09 9.58 5.55
N THR A 88 10.28 9.14 5.91
CA THR A 88 11.39 8.97 4.96
C THR A 88 12.08 7.63 5.15
N ALA A 89 12.28 6.89 4.06
CA ALA A 89 13.13 5.70 4.06
C ALA A 89 13.93 5.62 2.75
N CYS A 90 15.25 5.70 2.87
CA CYS A 90 16.15 5.81 1.72
C CYS A 90 15.71 6.98 0.81
N ALA A 91 15.51 6.72 -0.49
CA ALA A 91 15.04 7.71 -1.46
C ALA A 91 13.50 7.84 -1.54
N SER A 92 12.74 7.12 -0.71
CA SER A 92 11.27 7.18 -0.68
C SER A 92 10.80 8.15 0.41
N LYS A 93 9.91 9.07 0.04
CA LYS A 93 9.30 10.04 0.95
C LYS A 93 7.78 9.88 0.88
N VAL A 94 7.12 9.84 2.03
CA VAL A 94 5.67 9.71 2.14
C VAL A 94 5.15 10.81 3.04
N ARG A 95 4.41 11.74 2.45
CA ARG A 95 3.71 12.80 3.16
C ARG A 95 2.31 12.29 3.53
N LEU A 96 1.98 12.33 4.81
CA LEU A 96 0.73 11.88 5.40
C LEU A 96 0.00 13.11 5.96
N MET A 97 -1.19 13.39 5.44
CA MET A 97 -2.03 14.50 5.86
C MET A 97 -3.33 13.98 6.48
N PRO A 98 -3.76 14.54 7.62
CA PRO A 98 -5.07 14.24 8.19
C PRO A 98 -6.18 14.76 7.26
N ALA A 99 -7.30 14.04 7.26
CA ALA A 99 -8.45 14.35 6.43
C ALA A 99 -9.72 14.46 7.29
N SER A 100 -10.72 15.17 6.78
CA SER A 100 -12.03 15.21 7.43
C SER A 100 -12.71 13.83 7.35
N PRO A 101 -13.55 13.48 8.34
CA PRO A 101 -14.32 12.24 8.33
C PRO A 101 -15.09 12.04 7.02
N GLY A 102 -14.97 10.85 6.43
CA GLY A 102 -15.64 10.48 5.17
C GLY A 102 -14.84 10.74 3.90
N THR A 103 -13.62 11.26 4.01
CA THR A 103 -12.74 11.42 2.85
C THR A 103 -12.25 10.07 2.33
N GLY A 104 -12.14 9.07 3.21
CA GLY A 104 -11.55 7.78 2.87
C GLY A 104 -10.01 7.84 2.76
N VAL A 105 -9.41 6.70 2.44
CA VAL A 105 -7.96 6.58 2.27
C VAL A 105 -7.58 6.90 0.83
N VAL A 106 -7.09 8.12 0.59
CA VAL A 106 -6.53 8.53 -0.70
C VAL A 106 -5.03 8.30 -0.68
N ALA A 107 -4.63 7.10 -1.11
CA ALA A 107 -3.24 6.67 -1.08
C ALA A 107 -2.87 5.76 -2.26
N GLY A 108 -1.57 5.73 -2.59
CA GLY A 108 -1.02 4.74 -3.50
C GLY A 108 -1.16 3.33 -2.91
N GLY A 109 -1.32 2.30 -3.75
CA GLY A 109 -1.73 0.96 -3.29
C GLY A 109 -0.89 0.37 -2.15
N THR A 110 0.41 0.65 -2.10
CA THR A 110 1.28 0.22 -0.99
C THR A 110 0.99 0.94 0.32
N VAL A 111 0.82 2.26 0.30
CA VAL A 111 0.49 3.04 1.51
C VAL A 111 -0.93 2.75 1.95
N ARG A 112 -1.85 2.59 0.98
CA ARG A 112 -3.25 2.22 1.24
C ARG A 112 -3.35 0.92 2.02
N ALA A 113 -2.63 -0.12 1.61
CA ALA A 113 -2.59 -1.39 2.35
C ALA A 113 -2.11 -1.22 3.80
N VAL A 114 -1.18 -0.31 4.07
CA VAL A 114 -0.72 -0.01 5.43
C VAL A 114 -1.79 0.73 6.23
N MET A 115 -2.42 1.75 5.64
CA MET A 115 -3.46 2.56 6.30
C MET A 115 -4.70 1.73 6.63
N GLU A 116 -5.17 0.90 5.70
CA GLU A 116 -6.35 0.05 5.91
C GLU A 116 -6.11 -0.97 7.03
N ILE A 117 -4.95 -1.62 7.05
CA ILE A 117 -4.58 -2.59 8.09
C ILE A 117 -4.30 -1.90 9.44
N ALA A 118 -3.81 -0.66 9.44
CA ALA A 118 -3.68 0.14 10.65
C ALA A 118 -5.05 0.57 11.23
N GLY A 119 -6.11 0.61 10.40
CA GLY A 119 -7.43 1.08 10.81
C GLY A 119 -7.66 2.57 10.62
N ILE A 120 -6.82 3.23 9.82
CA ILE A 120 -7.00 4.64 9.45
C ILE A 120 -7.94 4.69 8.26
N SER A 121 -9.12 5.28 8.46
CA SER A 121 -10.15 5.37 7.43
C SER A 121 -10.01 6.62 6.58
N ASP A 122 -9.53 7.73 7.17
CA ASP A 122 -9.49 9.04 6.53
C ASP A 122 -8.07 9.58 6.49
N CYS A 123 -7.44 9.59 5.32
CA CYS A 123 -6.07 10.07 5.16
C CYS A 123 -5.77 10.47 3.72
N LEU A 124 -5.11 11.62 3.55
CA LEU A 124 -4.58 12.06 2.27
C LEU A 124 -3.08 11.81 2.26
N THR A 125 -2.58 11.13 1.24
CA THR A 125 -1.15 10.83 1.18
C THR A 125 -0.55 11.14 -0.19
N LYS A 126 0.73 11.51 -0.18
CA LYS A 126 1.53 11.63 -1.40
C LYS A 126 2.87 10.94 -1.22
N CYS A 127 3.15 9.99 -2.11
CA CYS A 127 4.49 9.44 -2.27
C CYS A 127 5.29 10.31 -3.24
N THR A 128 6.52 10.67 -2.86
CA THR A 128 7.51 11.37 -3.69
C THR A 128 8.85 10.64 -3.63
N GLY A 129 9.68 10.80 -4.66
CA GLY A 129 10.95 10.08 -4.79
C GLY A 129 10.77 8.66 -5.34
N SER A 130 11.40 7.67 -4.69
CA SER A 130 11.37 6.27 -5.13
C SER A 130 10.04 5.59 -4.82
N THR A 131 9.53 4.82 -5.79
CA THR A 131 8.26 4.08 -5.71
C THR A 131 8.45 2.60 -5.34
N SER A 132 9.62 2.22 -4.84
CA SER A 132 9.88 0.85 -4.36
C SER A 132 8.97 0.52 -3.18
N LYS A 133 8.10 -0.49 -3.33
CA LYS A 133 7.08 -0.85 -2.33
C LYS A 133 7.68 -1.08 -0.94
N LEU A 134 8.81 -1.77 -0.85
CA LEU A 134 9.48 -2.06 0.43
C LEU A 134 9.92 -0.77 1.15
N ASN A 135 10.49 0.18 0.40
CA ASN A 135 10.91 1.46 0.97
C ASN A 135 9.71 2.36 1.28
N THR A 136 8.67 2.33 0.45
CA THR A 136 7.43 3.07 0.71
C THR A 136 6.74 2.61 1.99
N VAL A 137 6.68 1.30 2.27
CA VAL A 137 6.14 0.78 3.54
C VAL A 137 7.00 1.27 4.72
N LYS A 138 8.33 1.18 4.61
CA LYS A 138 9.24 1.66 5.65
C LYS A 138 9.08 3.16 5.92
N ALA A 139 9.02 3.98 4.86
CA ALA A 139 8.83 5.42 4.96
C ALA A 139 7.48 5.76 5.62
N CYS A 140 6.44 5.02 5.25
CA CYS A 140 5.11 5.18 5.85
C CYS A 140 5.12 4.88 7.35
N LEU A 141 5.75 3.78 7.77
CA LEU A 141 5.84 3.40 9.18
C LEU A 141 6.73 4.33 9.99
N ASP A 142 7.81 4.85 9.40
CA ASP A 142 8.65 5.91 9.98
C ASP A 142 7.86 7.21 10.20
N GLY A 143 6.98 7.58 9.27
CA GLY A 143 6.08 8.71 9.46
C GLY A 143 5.08 8.47 10.60
N LEU A 144 4.44 7.30 10.61
CA LEU A 144 3.44 6.95 11.61
C LEU A 144 4.01 6.82 13.03
N SER A 145 5.26 6.38 13.19
CA SER A 145 5.92 6.26 14.50
C SER A 145 6.31 7.62 15.10
N LYS A 146 6.45 8.65 14.27
CA LYS A 146 6.78 10.02 14.70
C LYS A 146 5.56 10.82 15.14
N LEU A 147 4.35 10.32 14.85
CA LEU A 147 3.12 10.97 15.28
C LEU A 147 3.05 11.02 16.81
N ARG A 148 2.42 12.08 17.30
CA ARG A 148 2.21 12.35 18.72
C ARG A 148 0.80 12.87 18.91
N THR A 149 0.14 12.40 19.96
CA THR A 149 -1.17 12.91 20.34
C THR A 149 -1.04 14.27 21.02
N ARG A 150 -2.15 15.01 21.06
CA ARG A 150 -2.26 16.26 21.81
C ARG A 150 -1.86 16.09 23.27
N GLU A 151 -2.37 15.04 23.91
CA GLU A 151 -2.08 14.68 25.31
C GLU A 151 -0.58 14.52 25.54
N GLN A 152 0.10 13.76 24.67
CA GLN A 152 1.55 13.55 24.77
C GLN A 152 2.33 14.86 24.64
N ILE A 153 1.90 15.80 23.78
CA ILE A 153 2.56 17.10 23.64
C ILE A 153 2.29 18.00 24.84
N ALA A 154 1.07 17.99 25.38
CA ALA A 154 0.69 18.75 26.57
C ALA A 154 1.52 18.33 27.79
N GLU A 155 1.67 17.02 28.00
CA GLU A 155 2.51 16.45 29.06
C GLU A 155 3.99 16.83 28.88
N LEU A 156 4.52 16.69 27.67
CA LEU A 156 5.92 17.03 27.39
C LEU A 156 6.25 18.51 27.60
N ARG A 157 5.26 19.40 27.40
CA ARG A 157 5.43 20.85 27.55
C ARG A 157 4.98 21.39 28.90
N GLY A 158 4.21 20.62 29.67
CA GLY A 158 3.62 21.06 30.94
C GLY A 158 2.56 22.16 30.78
N VAL A 159 1.86 22.21 29.64
CA VAL A 159 0.83 23.23 29.34
C VAL A 159 -0.48 22.56 28.96
N GLU A 160 -1.59 23.09 29.48
CA GLU A 160 -2.94 22.67 29.09
C GLU A 160 -3.27 23.18 27.68
N ILE A 161 -3.43 22.25 26.73
CA ILE A 161 -3.81 22.55 25.34
C ILE A 161 -5.33 22.39 25.21
N THR A 162 -6.04 23.44 24.78
CA THR A 162 -7.51 23.50 24.80
C THR A 162 -8.18 22.69 23.69
N THR A 163 -7.80 22.92 22.42
CA THR A 163 -8.35 22.20 21.25
C THR A 163 -7.32 22.17 20.13
N SER A 164 -7.24 21.06 19.39
CA SER A 164 -6.42 21.00 18.16
C SER A 164 -7.24 21.33 16.92
N ASP A 165 -6.62 21.99 15.94
CA ASP A 165 -7.24 22.33 14.64
C ASP A 165 -7.86 21.12 13.94
N ILE A 166 -7.36 19.92 14.23
CA ILE A 166 -7.78 18.67 13.61
C ILE A 166 -9.01 18.10 14.30
N GLU A 167 -9.12 18.20 15.62
CA GLU A 167 -10.35 17.87 16.36
C GLU A 167 -11.51 18.76 15.88
N GLU A 168 -11.26 20.05 15.67
CA GLU A 168 -12.29 20.95 15.12
C GLU A 168 -12.69 20.58 13.68
N ARG A 169 -11.73 20.14 12.86
CA ARG A 169 -12.02 19.67 11.49
C ARG A 169 -12.81 18.37 11.51
N ILE A 170 -12.57 17.50 12.48
CA ILE A 170 -13.35 16.29 12.71
C ILE A 170 -14.77 16.67 13.10
N GLU A 171 -14.97 17.53 14.10
CA GLU A 171 -16.30 17.96 14.54
C GLU A 171 -17.09 18.68 13.43
N ARG A 172 -16.44 19.56 12.68
CA ARG A 172 -17.05 20.21 11.51
C ARG A 172 -17.46 19.18 10.47
N GLY A 173 -16.58 18.23 10.13
CA GLY A 173 -16.89 17.16 9.17
C GLY A 173 -18.04 16.27 9.63
N SER A 174 -18.05 15.88 10.91
CA SER A 174 -19.09 15.03 11.50
C SER A 174 -20.48 15.66 11.45
N LYS A 175 -20.59 17.00 11.54
CA LYS A 175 -21.88 17.72 11.43
C LYS A 175 -22.52 17.61 10.05
N PHE A 176 -21.74 17.35 8.99
CA PHE A 176 -22.24 17.21 7.63
C PHE A 176 -22.46 15.75 7.21
N MET A 177 -22.12 14.77 8.06
CA MET A 177 -22.34 13.36 7.76
C MET A 177 -23.76 12.92 8.10
N PRO A 178 -24.43 12.13 7.24
CA PRO A 178 -25.66 11.45 7.63
C PRO A 178 -25.30 10.40 8.70
N VAL A 179 -25.83 10.57 9.90
CA VAL A 179 -25.68 9.58 10.97
C VAL A 179 -26.41 8.33 10.52
N VAL A 180 -25.67 7.26 10.20
CA VAL A 180 -26.26 5.97 9.85
C VAL A 180 -26.80 5.36 11.14
N ASN A 181 -28.07 5.63 11.44
CA ASN A 181 -28.78 4.94 12.51
C ASN A 181 -29.03 3.49 12.07
N GLU A 182 -28.71 2.54 12.94
CA GLU A 182 -28.88 1.08 12.72
C GLU A 182 -30.32 0.69 12.33
N ASN A 183 -31.30 1.55 12.63
CA ASN A 183 -32.72 1.39 12.30
C ASN A 183 -33.15 1.97 10.94
N THR A 184 -32.22 2.44 10.09
CA THR A 184 -32.56 2.98 8.76
C THR A 184 -32.35 1.90 7.71
N VAL A 185 -33.45 1.40 7.14
CA VAL A 185 -33.45 0.41 6.04
C VAL A 185 -32.48 0.86 4.96
N LYS A 186 -31.39 0.09 4.73
CA LYS A 186 -30.49 0.27 3.58
C LYS A 186 -31.36 0.32 2.34
N MET A 187 -31.42 1.47 1.66
CA MET A 187 -32.19 1.60 0.43
C MET A 187 -31.70 0.53 -0.56
N ALA A 188 -32.59 -0.40 -0.90
CA ALA A 188 -32.29 -1.43 -1.87
C ALA A 188 -31.98 -0.76 -3.21
N ALA A 189 -30.84 -1.11 -3.80
CA ALA A 189 -30.51 -0.68 -5.14
C ALA A 189 -31.66 -1.03 -6.11
N PRO A 190 -31.95 -0.20 -7.12
CA PRO A 190 -33.00 -0.51 -8.08
C PRO A 190 -32.70 -1.83 -8.77
N VAL A 191 -33.59 -2.81 -8.59
CA VAL A 191 -33.50 -4.11 -9.26
C VAL A 191 -33.88 -3.88 -10.72
N ASN A 192 -32.97 -4.18 -11.65
CA ASN A 192 -33.26 -4.16 -13.07
C ASN A 192 -34.18 -5.35 -13.43
N THR A 193 -35.48 -5.16 -13.28
CA THR A 193 -36.52 -6.13 -13.67
C THR A 193 -36.86 -5.99 -15.16
N ILE A 194 -35.86 -6.08 -16.04
CA ILE A 194 -36.12 -6.26 -17.48
C ILE A 194 -36.07 -7.77 -17.75
N GLY A 195 -37.24 -8.40 -17.87
CA GLY A 195 -37.32 -9.79 -18.35
C GLY A 195 -38.33 -10.71 -17.67
N GLN A 196 -39.21 -10.23 -16.78
CA GLN A 196 -40.29 -11.04 -16.25
C GLN A 196 -41.65 -10.43 -16.62
N ASP A 197 -42.43 -11.24 -17.32
CA ASP A 197 -43.84 -11.07 -17.71
C ASP A 197 -44.20 -10.06 -18.79
N ARG A 198 -44.07 -10.50 -20.05
CA ARG A 198 -45.18 -10.38 -21.02
C ARG A 198 -45.29 -11.62 -21.89
N GLY A 199 -46.21 -12.50 -21.52
CA GLY A 199 -46.80 -13.45 -22.43
C GLY A 199 -47.54 -12.76 -23.58
N GLY A 200 -47.37 -13.32 -24.78
CA GLY A 200 -48.37 -13.41 -25.85
C GLY A 200 -49.08 -12.14 -26.34
N ARG A 201 -48.58 -11.56 -27.44
CA ARG A 201 -49.46 -11.15 -28.56
C ARG A 201 -48.68 -11.14 -29.87
N GLY A 202 -49.14 -11.95 -30.81
CA GLY A 202 -48.46 -12.22 -32.06
C GLY A 202 -48.53 -11.10 -33.11
N GLY A 203 -47.57 -11.18 -34.03
CA GLY A 203 -47.79 -11.03 -35.47
C GLY A 203 -47.84 -9.61 -36.04
N ARG A 204 -46.79 -9.25 -36.80
CA ARG A 204 -46.87 -9.12 -38.27
C ARG A 204 -45.48 -8.90 -38.87
N GLY A 205 -45.19 -9.71 -39.89
CA GLY A 205 -43.96 -9.64 -40.68
C GLY A 205 -43.91 -8.47 -41.66
N GLY A 206 -42.69 -8.24 -42.13
CA GLY A 206 -42.28 -7.35 -43.21
C GLY A 206 -40.77 -7.12 -43.02
N GLY A 207 -39.84 -7.69 -43.78
CA GLY A 207 -39.85 -7.91 -45.22
C GLY A 207 -38.84 -6.95 -45.84
N ARG A 208 -37.60 -7.42 -46.01
CA ARG A 208 -36.52 -6.99 -46.94
C ARG A 208 -36.44 -5.52 -47.39
N GLY A 209 -35.27 -4.93 -47.19
CA GLY A 209 -34.81 -3.77 -47.97
C GLY A 209 -33.32 -3.50 -47.77
N GLY A 210 -32.47 -4.13 -48.59
CA GLY A 210 -31.04 -3.80 -48.69
C GLY A 210 -30.77 -2.70 -49.74
N ARG A 211 -29.82 -1.83 -49.43
CA ARG A 211 -28.94 -0.98 -50.29
C ARG A 211 -28.42 0.13 -49.36
N GLY A 212 -27.13 0.41 -49.20
CA GLY A 212 -26.08 0.55 -50.20
C GLY A 212 -25.74 2.04 -50.34
N GLY A 213 -24.54 2.46 -49.94
CA GLY A 213 -24.01 3.83 -50.14
C GLY A 213 -22.98 4.21 -49.07
N ARG A 214 -21.70 3.83 -49.21
CA ARG A 214 -20.58 4.64 -49.75
C ARG A 214 -20.34 6.00 -49.07
N GLY A 215 -19.16 6.11 -48.46
CA GLY A 215 -18.24 7.22 -48.73
C GLY A 215 -18.12 8.29 -47.63
N GLY A 216 -16.93 8.39 -47.04
CA GLY A 216 -16.58 9.52 -46.17
C GLY A 216 -15.25 9.31 -45.46
N GLY A 217 -14.17 9.25 -46.22
CA GLY A 217 -12.81 9.25 -45.67
C GLY A 217 -12.45 10.58 -45.02
N GLY A 218 -11.68 10.52 -43.94
CA GLY A 218 -11.16 11.67 -43.22
C GLY A 218 -10.13 11.23 -42.21
N GLY A 219 -8.96 10.81 -42.71
CA GLY A 219 -7.81 10.51 -41.86
C GLY A 219 -7.19 11.78 -41.27
N ARG A 220 -6.59 11.63 -40.09
CA ARG A 220 -5.32 12.22 -39.62
C ARG A 220 -5.27 12.11 -38.10
N GLY A 221 -4.33 11.34 -37.59
CA GLY A 221 -4.05 11.21 -36.16
C GLY A 221 -2.74 10.48 -35.97
N GLY A 222 -1.65 11.21 -36.22
CA GLY A 222 -0.30 10.67 -36.35
C GLY A 222 0.21 9.93 -35.12
N ASP A 223 0.79 8.77 -35.41
CA ASP A 223 1.67 7.97 -34.59
C ASP A 223 2.84 8.85 -34.08
N ARG A 224 2.80 9.24 -32.81
CA ARG A 224 3.93 9.88 -32.13
C ARG A 224 4.66 8.84 -31.30
N GLY A 225 5.65 8.23 -31.94
CA GLY A 225 7.01 8.10 -31.42
C GLY A 225 7.15 7.46 -30.04
N ALA A 226 7.41 6.15 -30.05
CA ALA A 226 8.01 5.46 -28.92
C ALA A 226 9.33 6.15 -28.50
N PRO A 227 9.54 6.47 -27.21
CA PRO A 227 10.82 6.97 -26.75
C PRO A 227 11.89 5.86 -26.73
N ALA A 228 13.04 6.15 -27.31
CA ALA A 228 14.22 5.30 -27.33
C ALA A 228 14.74 4.98 -25.91
N PRO A 229 15.28 3.77 -25.65
CA PRO A 229 15.84 3.44 -24.34
C PRO A 229 17.14 4.20 -24.08
N ALA A 230 17.21 4.83 -22.91
CA ALA A 230 18.37 5.57 -22.41
C ALA A 230 19.59 4.66 -22.26
N ALA A 231 20.74 5.18 -22.69
CA ALA A 231 22.05 4.55 -22.61
C ALA A 231 22.45 4.20 -21.17
N ALA A 232 23.00 3.00 -21.01
CA ALA A 232 23.60 2.52 -19.76
C ALA A 232 24.87 3.34 -19.43
N PRO A 233 25.07 3.81 -18.18
CA PRO A 233 26.34 4.38 -17.78
C PRO A 233 27.41 3.29 -17.65
N ALA A 234 28.56 3.59 -18.25
CA ALA A 234 29.75 2.76 -18.34
C ALA A 234 30.32 2.37 -16.96
N ALA A 235 30.92 1.19 -16.94
CA ALA A 235 31.63 0.58 -15.81
C ALA A 235 32.67 1.54 -15.21
N ALA A 236 32.54 1.82 -13.92
CA ALA A 236 33.62 2.39 -13.12
C ALA A 236 34.60 1.27 -12.75
N ALA A 237 35.87 1.54 -13.05
CA ALA A 237 36.99 0.64 -12.93
C ALA A 237 37.25 0.15 -11.50
N GLU A 238 37.59 -1.13 -11.45
CA GLU A 238 38.12 -1.91 -10.35
C GLU A 238 39.45 -1.33 -9.85
N ALA A 239 39.54 -1.05 -8.54
CA ALA A 239 40.80 -0.74 -7.87
C ALA A 239 41.43 -2.04 -7.33
N PRO A 240 42.70 -2.33 -7.60
CA PRO A 240 43.32 -3.59 -7.21
C PRO A 240 43.59 -3.66 -5.71
N ALA A 241 43.37 -4.86 -5.15
CA ALA A 241 43.78 -5.24 -3.81
C ALA A 241 45.31 -5.25 -3.67
N PRO A 242 45.88 -4.86 -2.51
CA PRO A 242 47.29 -5.07 -2.24
C PRO A 242 47.53 -6.53 -1.80
N THR A 243 48.33 -7.25 -2.59
CA THR A 243 48.92 -8.55 -2.23
C THR A 243 50.28 -8.36 -1.57
N GLU A 244 50.46 -9.16 -0.50
CA GLU A 244 51.72 -9.71 0.04
C GLU A 244 52.62 -8.85 0.95
N GLY A 245 52.71 -9.34 2.19
CA GLY A 245 53.82 -9.13 3.12
C GLY A 245 53.92 -10.34 4.05
N SER A 246 54.63 -11.37 3.59
CA SER A 246 55.04 -12.55 4.36
C SER A 246 56.26 -12.22 5.25
N ALA A 247 56.12 -12.37 6.57
CA ALA A 247 57.15 -12.57 7.61
C ALA A 247 56.39 -12.45 8.95
N ASP A 248 56.53 -13.24 10.00
CA ASP A 248 57.58 -14.15 10.43
C ASP A 248 56.95 -15.02 11.54
N LYS A 249 57.29 -16.31 11.61
CA LYS A 249 56.99 -17.15 12.79
C LYS A 249 58.16 -17.01 13.76
N PRO A 250 57.92 -16.76 15.06
CA PRO A 250 58.81 -17.26 16.08
C PRO A 250 58.20 -18.46 16.79
N SER A 251 58.96 -19.54 16.68
CA SER A 251 59.05 -20.72 17.53
C SER A 251 58.99 -20.41 19.02
N SER A 252 58.46 -21.38 19.79
CA SER A 252 58.88 -21.80 21.14
C SER A 252 59.07 -20.75 22.25
N GLU A 253 58.28 -20.86 23.32
CA GLU A 253 58.75 -21.19 24.68
C GLU A 253 57.58 -21.27 25.69
N SER A 254 57.66 -22.29 26.56
CA SER A 254 56.96 -22.50 27.84
C SER A 254 55.46 -22.79 27.84
#